data_AF-A0A6N8SA34-F1
#
_entry.id   AF-A0A6N8SA34-F1
#
_cell.length_a   1.000
_cell.length_b   1.000
_cell.length_c   1.000
_cell.angle_alpha   90.00
_cell.angle_beta   90.00
_cell.angle_gamma   90.00
#
_symmetry.space_group_name_H-M   'P 1'
#
loop_
_entity.id
_entity.type
_entity.pdbx_description
1 polymer ?
#
loop_
_entity_poly.entity_id
_entity_poly.type
_entity_poly.pdbx_seq_one_letter_code
_entity_poly.pdbx_strand_id
1 'polypeptide(L)' 'MQFKVWAALMLTLVSLSGCVTASGNFCDVARAVRPSVEDKMTEETKRQILRENEKLAKLCGVVP' A
#
# COMPACT_ATOMS: atom_id res chain seq x y z
N MET A 1 -12.29 41.56 -3.11
CA MET A 1 -11.90 40.65 -2.00
C MET A 1 -12.64 39.32 -2.03
N GLN A 2 -13.95 39.30 -2.31
CA GLN A 2 -14.76 38.07 -2.35
C GLN A 2 -14.19 36.97 -3.28
N PHE A 3 -13.85 37.30 -4.54
CA PHE A 3 -13.36 36.31 -5.52
C PHE A 3 -12.12 35.52 -5.06
N LYS A 4 -11.20 36.18 -4.35
CA LYS A 4 -9.97 35.54 -3.83
C LYS A 4 -10.29 34.52 -2.73
N VAL A 5 -11.31 34.80 -1.91
CA VAL A 5 -11.77 33.89 -0.84
C VAL A 5 -12.42 32.64 -1.45
N TRP A 6 -13.26 32.82 -2.48
CA TRP A 6 -13.87 31.70 -3.20
C TRP A 6 -12.85 30.84 -3.93
N ALA A 7 -11.85 31.46 -4.59
CA ALA A 7 -10.78 30.73 -5.26
C ALA A 7 -9.95 29.89 -4.26
N ALA A 8 -9.62 30.45 -3.09
CA ALA A 8 -8.92 29.72 -2.05
C ALA A 8 -9.73 28.55 -1.49
N LEU A 9 -11.04 28.74 -1.29
CA LEU A 9 -11.95 27.68 -0.80
C LEU A 9 -12.09 26.53 -1.80
N MET A 10 -12.17 26.83 -3.09
CA MET A 10 -12.24 25.80 -4.13
C MET A 10 -10.92 25.03 -4.23
N LEU A 11 -9.78 25.70 -4.12
CA LEU A 11 -8.47 25.06 -4.15
C LEU A 11 -8.27 24.11 -2.96
N THR A 12 -8.74 24.48 -1.76
CA THR A 12 -8.67 23.59 -0.60
C THR A 12 -9.60 22.39 -0.75
N LEU A 13 -10.83 22.57 -1.22
CA LEU A 13 -11.75 21.44 -1.47
C LEU A 13 -11.19 20.42 -2.47
N VAL A 14 -10.59 20.88 -3.57
CA VAL A 14 -9.96 20.00 -4.58
C VAL A 14 -8.71 19.31 -4.03
N SER A 15 -7.98 19.97 -3.14
CA SER A 15 -6.79 19.36 -2.51
C SER A 15 -7.19 18.25 -1.53
N LEU A 16 -8.35 18.35 -0.88
CA LEU A 16 -8.86 17.32 0.04
C LEU A 16 -9.43 16.09 -0.70
N SER A 17 -9.99 16.26 -1.89
CA SER A 17 -10.55 15.13 -2.66
C SER A 17 -9.49 14.18 -3.23
N GLY A 18 -8.20 14.56 -3.21
CA GLY A 18 -7.09 13.69 -3.58
C GLY A 18 -6.73 12.62 -2.53
N CYS A 19 -7.24 12.72 -1.30
CA CYS A 19 -6.99 11.75 -0.23
C CYS A 19 -8.06 10.64 -0.20
N VAL A 20 -8.48 10.16 -1.37
CA VAL A 20 -9.26 8.91 -1.44
C VAL A 20 -8.28 7.79 -1.10
N THR A 21 -8.34 7.32 0.15
CA THR A 21 -7.62 6.11 0.57
C THR A 21 -8.03 5.00 -0.39
N ALA A 22 -7.06 4.32 -1.02
CA ALA A 22 -7.32 3.28 -2.00
C ALA A 22 -8.43 2.35 -1.48
N SER A 23 -9.59 2.38 -2.14
CA SER A 23 -10.73 1.55 -1.75
C SER A 23 -10.41 0.11 -2.12
N GLY A 24 -10.26 -0.76 -1.12
CA GLY A 24 -9.95 -2.18 -1.30
C GLY A 24 -9.45 -2.81 0.00
N ASN A 25 -9.60 -4.12 0.16
CA ASN A 25 -9.00 -4.84 1.28
C ASN A 25 -7.50 -5.04 0.98
N PHE A 26 -6.66 -4.96 2.01
CA PHE A 26 -5.24 -5.29 1.92
C PHE A 26 -5.02 -6.64 1.22
N CYS A 27 -5.88 -7.60 1.50
CA CYS A 27 -5.84 -8.95 0.92
C CYS A 27 -6.17 -9.04 -0.58
N ASP A 28 -6.79 -8.00 -1.16
CA ASP A 28 -7.13 -7.98 -2.59
C ASP A 28 -5.91 -7.66 -3.46
N VAL A 29 -4.96 -6.90 -2.90
CA VAL A 29 -3.77 -6.40 -3.62
C VAL A 29 -2.51 -7.17 -3.22
N ALA A 30 -2.39 -7.54 -1.94
CA ALA A 30 -1.18 -8.16 -1.44
C ALA A 30 -1.07 -9.63 -1.86
N ARG A 31 0.13 -10.05 -2.29
CA ARG A 31 0.42 -11.44 -2.67
C ARG A 31 1.70 -11.94 -2.00
N ALA A 32 1.73 -13.24 -1.74
CA ALA A 32 2.91 -13.90 -1.21
C ALA A 32 4.10 -13.75 -2.17
N VAL A 33 5.26 -13.43 -1.62
CA VAL A 33 6.51 -13.36 -2.37
C VAL A 33 7.14 -14.75 -2.39
N ARG A 34 7.29 -15.33 -3.59
CA ARG A 34 8.00 -16.61 -3.81
C ARG A 34 9.25 -16.38 -4.67
N PRO A 35 10.43 -16.27 -4.04
CA PRO A 35 11.67 -16.11 -4.80
C PRO A 35 12.02 -17.34 -5.63
N SER A 36 12.68 -17.11 -6.78
CA SER A 36 13.35 -18.16 -7.54
C SER A 36 14.65 -18.57 -6.85
N VAL A 37 15.13 -19.78 -7.16
CA VAL A 37 16.43 -20.29 -6.72
C VAL A 37 17.58 -19.42 -7.27
N GLU A 38 17.35 -18.77 -8.41
CA GLU A 38 18.33 -17.92 -9.08
C GLU A 38 18.46 -16.53 -8.45
N ASP A 39 17.47 -16.12 -7.64
CA ASP A 39 17.46 -14.80 -7.02
C ASP A 39 18.59 -14.65 -5.99
N LYS A 40 19.51 -13.74 -6.28
CA LYS A 40 20.57 -13.36 -5.33
C LYS A 40 20.01 -12.33 -4.36
N MET A 41 19.84 -12.75 -3.11
CA MET A 41 19.33 -11.90 -2.04
C MET A 41 20.18 -12.01 -0.78
N THR A 42 20.23 -10.91 -0.04
CA THR A 42 20.87 -10.89 1.27
C THR A 42 20.01 -11.62 2.30
N GLU A 43 20.62 -12.04 3.40
CA GLU A 43 19.90 -12.69 4.51
C GLU A 43 18.83 -11.78 5.13
N GLU A 44 19.04 -10.47 5.11
CA GLU A 44 18.06 -9.50 5.61
C GLU A 44 16.81 -9.47 4.73
N THR A 45 16.98 -9.48 3.40
CA THR A 45 15.86 -9.54 2.45
C THR A 45 15.08 -10.85 2.61
N LYS A 46 15.75 -11.99 2.79
CA LYS A 46 15.08 -13.28 3.08
C LYS A 46 14.19 -13.20 4.32
N ARG A 47 14.73 -12.64 5.41
CA ARG A 47 13.98 -12.45 6.66
C ARG A 47 12.79 -11.52 6.49
N GLN A 48 12.93 -10.48 5.68
CA GLN A 48 11.82 -9.57 5.38
C GLN A 48 10.71 -10.27 4.59
N ILE A 49 11.07 -11.06 3.57
CA ILE A 49 10.11 -11.83 2.77
C ILE A 49 9.34 -12.81 3.66
N LEU A 50 10.02 -13.53 4.55
CA LEU A 50 9.37 -14.44 5.48
C LEU A 50 8.36 -13.71 6.38
N ARG A 51 8.75 -12.57 6.96
CA ARG A 51 7.84 -11.79 7.83
C ARG A 51 6.61 -11.27 7.08
N GLU A 52 6.77 -10.78 5.86
CA GLU A 52 5.63 -10.31 5.05
C GLU A 52 4.71 -11.47 4.64
N ASN A 53 5.28 -12.61 4.27
CA ASN A 53 4.50 -13.81 3.94
C ASN A 53 3.75 -14.37 5.16
N GLU A 54 4.37 -14.39 6.35
CA GLU A 54 3.69 -14.78 7.60
C GLU A 54 2.56 -13.81 7.95
N LYS A 55 2.78 -12.51 7.76
CA LYS A 55 1.75 -11.50 7.96
C LYS A 55 0.57 -11.70 7.01
N LEU A 56 0.84 -12.01 5.73
CA LEU A 56 -0.20 -12.34 4.76
C LEU A 56 -0.98 -13.59 5.13
N ALA A 57 -0.29 -14.64 5.60
CA ALA A 57 -0.96 -15.84 6.08
C ALA A 57 -1.89 -15.54 7.26
N LYS A 58 -1.44 -14.71 8.23
CA LYS A 58 -2.23 -14.34 9.41
C LYS A 58 -3.42 -13.44 9.09
N LEU A 59 -3.25 -12.47 8.19
CA LEU A 59 -4.28 -11.46 7.89
C LEU A 59 -5.26 -11.93 6.81
N CYS A 60 -4.79 -12.72 5.85
CA CYS A 60 -5.52 -13.04 4.62
C CYS A 60 -5.67 -14.54 4.36
N GLY A 61 -5.07 -15.43 5.18
CA GLY A 61 -5.16 -16.88 5.01
C GLY A 61 -4.39 -17.44 3.80
N VAL A 62 -3.52 -16.63 3.17
CA VAL A 62 -2.77 -17.00 1.96
C VAL A 62 -1.48 -17.70 2.34
N VAL A 63 -1.22 -18.89 1.77
CA VAL A 63 0.00 -19.67 2.04
C VAL A 63 1.04 -19.44 0.92
N PRO A 64 2.27 -19.02 1.29
CA PRO A 64 3.38 -18.71 0.39
C PRO A 64 4.17 -19.94 -0.03
#